data_AF-A0A673AHQ5-F1
#
_entry.id   AF-A0A673AHQ5-F1
#
_cell.length_a   1.000
_cell.length_b   1.000
_cell.length_c   1.000
_cell.angle_alpha   90.00
_cell.angle_beta   90.00
_cell.angle_gamma   90.00
#
_symmetry.space_group_name_H-M   'P 1'
#
loop_
_entity.id
_entity.type
_entity.pdbx_description
1 polymer ?
#
loop_
_entity_poly.entity_id
_entity_poly.type
_entity_poly.pdbx_seq_one_letter_code
_entity_poly.pdbx_strand_id
1 'polypeptide(L)'
;MQSVTSELKNLHLPALWDKKAQKCGLRHTVFSANGDKYTGEWKDNLKHGKGTQVWKRTGSIYSGDWKCGKRDGLGSYSILLPETKQYEKKYCGQWKHGQKHGQGKYFYRDSSVYEGDWSEGRRSGWGRMYYANGDFYEGQWLKDQKHGQGMIQYANGNWYEGSWKDGKKNGNGKFYYLDTGQLYEGYWVNGTAKCGTLSDCGRDHAPRPTNNGSDNPLSYYGQFTTTAFGFKVS
;
A
#
# COMPACT_ATOMS: atom_id res chain seq x y z
N MET A 1 -4.74 1.53 -44.48
CA MET A 1 -4.18 2.90 -44.69
C MET A 1 -5.02 3.78 -45.63
N GLN A 2 -6.34 3.56 -45.75
CA GLN A 2 -7.20 4.36 -46.64
C GLN A 2 -8.41 5.03 -45.96
N SER A 3 -8.64 4.85 -44.64
CA SER A 3 -9.80 5.45 -43.96
C SER A 3 -9.51 6.79 -43.24
N VAL A 4 -8.25 7.13 -42.97
CA VAL A 4 -7.91 8.39 -42.26
C VAL A 4 -7.95 9.60 -43.20
N THR A 5 -7.83 9.37 -44.51
CA THR A 5 -7.75 10.43 -45.53
C THR A 5 -9.10 10.97 -45.97
N SER A 6 -10.21 10.28 -45.73
CA SER A 6 -11.55 10.74 -46.10
C SER A 6 -12.14 11.73 -45.08
N GLU A 7 -11.92 11.52 -43.78
CA GLU A 7 -12.41 12.43 -42.72
C GLU A 7 -11.71 13.79 -42.69
N LEU A 8 -10.49 13.90 -43.20
CA LEU A 8 -9.71 15.14 -43.21
C LEU A 8 -10.07 16.08 -44.37
N LYS A 9 -10.82 15.63 -45.39
CA LYS A 9 -11.15 16.43 -46.58
C LYS A 9 -12.31 17.42 -46.38
N ASN A 10 -13.11 17.26 -45.33
CA ASN A 10 -14.29 18.09 -45.05
C ASN A 10 -14.07 19.11 -43.90
N LEU A 11 -12.85 19.27 -43.40
CA LEU A 11 -12.52 20.21 -42.33
C LEU A 11 -12.09 21.57 -42.90
N HIS A 12 -12.66 22.65 -42.37
CA HIS A 12 -12.26 24.03 -42.68
C HIS A 12 -10.75 24.22 -42.39
N LEU A 13 -10.02 24.90 -43.28
CA LEU A 13 -8.54 25.00 -43.27
C LEU A 13 -7.92 25.33 -41.89
N PRO A 14 -8.49 26.22 -41.06
CA PRO A 14 -7.98 26.47 -39.70
C PRO A 14 -8.06 25.25 -38.79
N ALA A 15 -9.18 24.51 -38.81
CA ALA A 15 -9.36 23.31 -38.01
C ALA A 15 -8.42 22.16 -38.41
N LEU A 16 -8.03 22.12 -39.70
CA LEU A 16 -7.04 21.17 -40.19
C LEU A 16 -5.64 21.48 -39.66
N TRP A 17 -5.27 22.77 -39.62
CA TRP A 17 -3.98 23.21 -39.09
C TRP A 17 -3.89 23.01 -37.57
N ASP A 18 -4.97 23.31 -36.85
CA ASP A 18 -5.06 23.03 -35.42
C ASP A 18 -4.86 21.54 -35.12
N LYS A 19 -5.50 20.65 -35.89
CA LYS A 19 -5.34 19.20 -35.73
C LYS A 19 -3.92 18.72 -36.02
N LYS A 20 -3.24 19.32 -37.02
CA LYS A 20 -1.82 19.00 -37.33
C LYS A 20 -0.84 19.55 -36.29
N ALA A 21 -1.19 20.63 -35.59
CA ALA A 21 -0.34 21.24 -34.58
C ALA A 21 -0.38 20.50 -33.22
N GLN A 22 -1.29 19.52 -33.04
CA GLN A 22 -1.42 18.79 -31.78
C GLN A 22 -0.19 17.92 -31.50
N LYS A 23 0.30 17.96 -30.26
CA LYS A 23 1.30 17.02 -29.77
C LYS A 23 0.69 15.62 -29.71
N CYS A 24 1.15 14.79 -30.62
CA CYS A 24 0.85 13.36 -30.68
C CYS A 24 2.16 12.55 -30.74
N GLY A 25 2.11 11.32 -30.25
CA GLY A 25 3.21 10.36 -30.24
C GLY A 25 4.25 10.60 -29.15
N LEU A 26 5.32 9.82 -29.20
CA LEU A 26 6.47 9.98 -28.31
C LEU A 26 7.15 11.32 -28.54
N ARG A 27 7.42 12.06 -27.46
CA ARG A 27 8.17 13.31 -27.52
C ARG A 27 9.36 13.25 -26.58
N HIS A 28 10.41 13.96 -26.97
CA HIS A 28 11.47 14.39 -26.05
C HIS A 28 10.86 15.25 -24.91
N THR A 29 11.70 15.74 -24.01
CA THR A 29 11.26 16.51 -22.85
C THR A 29 10.53 17.79 -23.26
N VAL A 30 9.27 17.90 -22.86
CA VAL A 30 8.45 19.11 -22.95
C VAL A 30 8.52 19.85 -21.62
N PHE A 31 8.83 21.14 -21.69
CA PHE A 31 8.86 22.03 -20.53
C PHE A 31 7.56 22.83 -20.45
N SER A 32 6.95 22.85 -19.28
CA SER A 32 5.78 23.68 -18.99
C SER A 32 6.24 25.08 -18.53
N ALA A 33 5.37 26.08 -18.60
CA ALA A 33 5.71 27.46 -18.20
C ALA A 33 6.14 27.58 -16.73
N ASN A 34 5.62 26.71 -15.86
CA ASN A 34 6.03 26.60 -14.46
C ASN A 34 7.39 25.88 -14.25
N GLY A 35 8.04 25.46 -15.34
CA GLY A 35 9.31 24.73 -15.36
C GLY A 35 9.20 23.23 -15.11
N ASP A 36 7.99 22.69 -14.98
CA ASP A 36 7.76 21.25 -14.91
C ASP A 36 8.21 20.56 -16.21
N LYS A 37 8.72 19.34 -16.09
CA LYS A 37 9.26 18.58 -17.22
C LYS A 37 8.44 17.31 -17.43
N TYR A 38 8.09 17.02 -18.68
CA TYR A 38 7.45 15.76 -19.05
C TYR A 38 8.16 15.14 -20.26
N THR A 39 8.51 13.86 -20.14
CA THR A 39 9.10 13.06 -21.20
C THR A 39 8.25 11.82 -21.38
N GLY A 40 7.69 11.62 -22.57
CA GLY A 40 6.78 10.51 -22.80
C GLY A 40 5.84 10.74 -23.97
N GLU A 41 4.81 9.91 -24.04
CA GLU A 41 3.83 9.95 -25.10
C GLU A 41 2.80 11.08 -24.89
N TRP A 42 2.32 11.61 -26.01
CA TRP A 42 1.27 12.62 -26.07
C TRP A 42 0.17 12.17 -27.03
N LYS A 43 -1.06 12.59 -26.75
CA LYS A 43 -2.21 12.42 -27.62
C LYS A 43 -3.10 13.65 -27.47
N ASP A 44 -3.43 14.30 -28.58
CA ASP A 44 -4.33 15.46 -28.63
C ASP A 44 -3.91 16.58 -27.65
N ASN A 45 -2.61 16.91 -27.62
CA ASN A 45 -2.00 17.87 -26.69
C ASN A 45 -2.06 17.48 -25.20
N LEU A 46 -2.45 16.25 -24.87
CA LEU A 46 -2.49 15.73 -23.51
C LEU A 46 -1.45 14.63 -23.30
N LYS A 47 -0.95 14.51 -22.08
CA LYS A 47 -0.08 13.39 -21.68
C LYS A 47 -0.88 12.09 -21.79
N HIS A 48 -0.31 11.10 -22.44
CA HIS A 48 -0.94 9.80 -22.70
C HIS A 48 0.13 8.71 -22.68
N GLY A 49 -0.27 7.44 -22.62
CA GLY A 49 0.66 6.31 -22.71
C GLY A 49 1.69 6.30 -21.58
N LYS A 50 2.92 5.87 -21.86
CA LYS A 50 4.01 5.88 -20.89
C LYS A 50 4.68 7.24 -20.83
N GLY A 51 5.00 7.69 -19.62
CA GLY A 51 5.71 8.95 -19.44
C GLY A 51 6.23 9.21 -18.04
N THR A 52 7.23 10.08 -17.97
CA THR A 52 7.85 10.55 -16.74
C THR A 52 7.63 12.05 -16.59
N GLN A 53 7.09 12.43 -15.44
CA GLN A 53 6.86 13.81 -15.02
C GLN A 53 7.80 14.16 -13.87
N VAL A 54 8.49 15.29 -13.99
CA VAL A 54 9.27 15.91 -12.91
C VAL A 54 8.63 17.24 -12.56
N TRP A 55 8.28 17.44 -11.30
CA TRP A 55 7.74 18.71 -10.81
C TRP A 55 8.87 19.59 -10.31
N LYS A 56 9.08 20.77 -10.92
CA LYS A 56 10.22 21.63 -10.61
C LYS A 56 10.19 22.10 -9.15
N ARG A 57 9.01 22.47 -8.65
CA ARG A 57 8.84 23.03 -7.30
C ARG A 57 9.22 22.05 -6.19
N THR A 58 8.88 20.78 -6.32
CA THR A 58 9.09 19.77 -5.28
C THR A 58 10.25 18.81 -5.59
N GLY A 59 10.76 18.84 -6.82
CA GLY A 59 11.67 17.83 -7.35
C GLY A 59 11.03 16.45 -7.49
N SER A 60 9.74 16.27 -7.17
CA SER A 60 9.10 14.95 -7.19
C SER A 60 9.02 14.39 -8.60
N ILE A 61 9.02 13.06 -8.71
CA ILE A 61 8.97 12.35 -9.98
C ILE A 61 7.77 11.38 -9.97
N TYR A 62 7.06 11.35 -11.07
CA TYR A 62 6.15 10.26 -11.40
C TYR A 62 6.62 9.59 -12.68
N SER A 63 6.71 8.28 -12.68
CA SER A 63 6.95 7.48 -13.88
C SER A 63 5.90 6.41 -13.99
N GLY A 64 5.18 6.37 -15.10
CA GLY A 64 4.08 5.42 -15.27
C GLY A 64 3.17 5.75 -16.44
N ASP A 65 1.98 5.17 -16.37
CA ASP A 65 0.92 5.33 -17.33
C ASP A 65 0.18 6.68 -17.16
N TRP A 66 -0.24 7.24 -18.30
CA TRP A 66 -0.96 8.50 -18.43
C TRP A 66 -2.18 8.32 -19.34
N LYS A 67 -3.27 8.97 -18.96
CA LYS A 67 -4.49 9.03 -19.76
C LYS A 67 -5.10 10.41 -19.63
N CYS A 68 -5.32 11.06 -20.78
CA CYS A 68 -5.93 12.38 -20.89
C CYS A 68 -5.33 13.41 -19.91
N GLY A 69 -3.99 13.47 -19.83
CA GLY A 69 -3.27 14.42 -18.99
C GLY A 69 -3.16 14.04 -17.51
N LYS A 70 -3.77 12.92 -17.08
CA LYS A 70 -3.77 12.46 -15.69
C LYS A 70 -3.00 11.14 -15.55
N ARG A 71 -2.44 10.90 -14.37
CA ARG A 71 -1.88 9.60 -13.99
C ARG A 71 -3.00 8.56 -13.96
N ASP A 72 -2.83 7.46 -14.65
CA ASP A 72 -3.87 6.44 -14.83
C ASP A 72 -3.18 5.14 -15.24
N GLY A 73 -3.54 3.98 -14.69
CA GLY A 73 -2.81 2.73 -14.92
C GLY A 73 -1.69 2.49 -13.89
N LEU A 74 -0.59 1.83 -14.26
CA LEU A 74 0.50 1.53 -13.34
C LEU A 74 1.51 2.66 -13.28
N GLY A 75 2.00 2.99 -12.08
CA GLY A 75 3.01 4.02 -11.94
C GLY A 75 3.67 4.07 -10.56
N SER A 76 4.86 4.67 -10.54
CA SER A 76 5.64 4.94 -9.33
C SER A 76 5.77 6.45 -9.12
N TYR A 77 5.55 6.89 -7.89
CA TYR A 77 5.75 8.26 -7.43
C TYR A 77 6.87 8.30 -6.38
N SER A 78 7.86 9.13 -6.64
CA SER A 78 9.04 9.33 -5.79
C SER A 78 9.20 10.80 -5.41
N ILE A 79 9.70 11.04 -4.21
CA ILE A 79 10.03 12.38 -3.70
C ILE A 79 11.55 12.55 -3.67
N LEU A 80 12.02 13.77 -3.86
CA LEU A 80 13.42 14.12 -3.68
C LEU A 80 13.64 14.48 -2.20
N LEU A 81 14.58 13.82 -1.55
CA LEU A 81 15.00 14.13 -0.19
C LEU A 81 15.91 15.37 -0.19
N PRO A 82 15.54 16.46 0.52
CA PRO A 82 16.35 17.68 0.54
C PRO A 82 17.77 17.49 1.08
N GLU A 83 17.94 16.59 2.05
CA GLU A 83 19.18 16.37 2.79
C GLU A 83 20.18 15.56 1.98
N THR A 84 19.74 14.42 1.44
CA THR A 84 20.62 13.47 0.73
C THR A 84 20.68 13.71 -0.78
N LYS A 85 19.76 14.54 -1.32
CA LYS A 85 19.52 14.69 -2.76
C LYS A 85 19.19 13.38 -3.49
N GLN A 86 18.79 12.35 -2.76
CA GLN A 86 18.36 11.07 -3.31
C GLN A 86 16.84 11.02 -3.49
N TYR A 87 16.39 10.15 -4.39
CA TYR A 87 14.97 9.90 -4.60
C TYR A 87 14.49 8.75 -3.73
N GLU A 88 13.40 8.99 -3.00
CA GLU A 88 12.71 7.97 -2.23
C GLU A 88 11.36 7.66 -2.85
N LYS A 89 11.08 6.37 -3.07
CA LYS A 89 9.79 5.91 -3.60
C LYS A 89 8.74 6.06 -2.51
N LYS A 90 7.70 6.84 -2.77
CA LYS A 90 6.58 7.06 -1.85
C LYS A 90 5.38 6.18 -2.16
N TYR A 91 5.16 5.87 -3.43
CA TYR A 91 4.09 4.97 -3.86
C TYR A 91 4.46 4.23 -5.14
N CYS A 92 4.10 2.96 -5.24
CA CYS A 92 4.05 2.22 -6.49
C CYS A 92 2.79 1.38 -6.55
N GLY A 93 2.04 1.49 -7.64
CA GLY A 93 0.79 0.76 -7.79
C GLY A 93 -0.08 1.34 -8.88
N GLN A 94 -1.36 1.00 -8.80
CA GLN A 94 -2.35 1.47 -9.73
C GLN A 94 -2.79 2.92 -9.41
N TRP A 95 -3.17 3.63 -10.47
CA TRP A 95 -3.64 5.00 -10.47
C TRP A 95 -4.91 5.10 -11.31
N LYS A 96 -5.83 5.96 -10.92
CA LYS A 96 -7.03 6.28 -11.70
C LYS A 96 -7.34 7.75 -11.54
N HIS A 97 -7.47 8.47 -12.67
CA HIS A 97 -7.78 9.91 -12.68
C HIS A 97 -6.90 10.76 -11.75
N GLY A 98 -5.61 10.42 -11.63
CA GLY A 98 -4.65 11.16 -10.81
C GLY A 98 -4.61 10.75 -9.33
N GLN A 99 -5.41 9.79 -8.89
CA GLN A 99 -5.48 9.30 -7.52
C GLN A 99 -4.95 7.86 -7.42
N LYS A 100 -4.43 7.48 -6.24
CA LYS A 100 -4.09 6.07 -5.95
C LYS A 100 -5.37 5.23 -6.00
N HIS A 101 -5.30 4.09 -6.67
CA HIS A 101 -6.45 3.21 -6.87
C HIS A 101 -5.98 1.76 -6.99
N GLY A 102 -6.85 0.78 -6.81
CA GLY A 102 -6.53 -0.64 -6.94
C GLY A 102 -5.40 -1.07 -5.99
N GLN A 103 -4.61 -2.04 -6.41
CA GLN A 103 -3.49 -2.55 -5.62
C GLN A 103 -2.29 -1.59 -5.67
N GLY A 104 -1.68 -1.34 -4.51
CA GLY A 104 -0.49 -0.50 -4.41
C GLY A 104 0.23 -0.56 -3.08
N LYS A 105 1.52 -0.25 -3.13
CA LYS A 105 2.41 -0.15 -1.97
C LYS A 105 2.76 1.31 -1.71
N TYR A 106 2.60 1.75 -0.47
CA TYR A 106 2.92 3.11 -0.03
C TYR A 106 3.95 3.06 1.09
N PHE A 107 4.97 3.89 0.96
CA PHE A 107 6.07 4.03 1.89
C PHE A 107 5.89 5.34 2.66
N TYR A 108 5.75 5.26 3.98
CA TYR A 108 5.62 6.40 4.86
C TYR A 108 6.99 6.88 5.32
N ARG A 109 7.06 8.14 5.78
CA ARG A 109 8.32 8.79 6.21
C ARG A 109 8.91 8.19 7.47
N ASP A 110 8.08 7.59 8.31
CA ASP A 110 8.48 6.90 9.54
C ASP A 110 9.00 5.48 9.26
N SER A 111 9.21 5.10 8.00
CA SER A 111 9.52 3.74 7.55
C SER A 111 8.36 2.75 7.66
N SER A 112 7.15 3.19 8.04
CA SER A 112 5.97 2.36 7.93
C SER A 112 5.64 2.07 6.46
N VAL A 113 5.02 0.92 6.19
CA VAL A 113 4.69 0.47 4.83
C VAL A 113 3.26 -0.05 4.79
N TYR A 114 2.46 0.43 3.84
CA TYR A 114 1.16 -0.14 3.52
C TYR A 114 1.20 -0.87 2.18
N GLU A 115 0.63 -2.06 2.13
CA GLU A 115 0.41 -2.85 0.92
C GLU A 115 -1.05 -3.29 0.85
N GLY A 116 -1.77 -2.91 -0.19
CA GLY A 116 -3.13 -3.38 -0.36
C GLY A 116 -3.95 -2.52 -1.30
N ASP A 117 -5.26 -2.61 -1.13
CA ASP A 117 -6.23 -1.92 -1.95
C ASP A 117 -6.32 -0.41 -1.63
N TRP A 118 -6.56 0.37 -2.68
CA TRP A 118 -6.74 1.80 -2.66
C TRP A 118 -8.00 2.18 -3.44
N SER A 119 -8.76 3.13 -2.91
CA SER A 119 -9.88 3.76 -3.61
C SER A 119 -9.90 5.25 -3.34
N GLU A 120 -10.00 6.05 -4.41
CA GLU A 120 -10.05 7.52 -4.33
C GLU A 120 -8.94 8.11 -3.45
N GLY A 121 -7.70 7.61 -3.61
CA GLY A 121 -6.55 8.10 -2.85
C GLY A 121 -6.43 7.60 -1.41
N ARG A 122 -7.41 6.84 -0.89
CA ARG A 122 -7.47 6.31 0.48
C ARG A 122 -7.32 4.80 0.51
N ARG A 123 -6.80 4.25 1.62
CA ARG A 123 -6.78 2.80 1.85
C ARG A 123 -8.21 2.28 1.97
N SER A 124 -8.48 1.17 1.32
CA SER A 124 -9.79 0.52 1.25
C SER A 124 -9.58 -0.97 1.01
N GLY A 125 -10.60 -1.82 1.13
CA GLY A 125 -10.47 -3.24 0.75
C GLY A 125 -9.54 -4.01 1.69
N TRP A 126 -8.82 -5.02 1.20
CA TRP A 126 -7.87 -5.77 2.03
C TRP A 126 -6.48 -5.14 1.97
N GLY A 127 -5.77 -5.12 3.09
CA GLY A 127 -4.42 -4.58 3.13
C GLY A 127 -3.63 -4.91 4.38
N ARG A 128 -2.31 -4.86 4.23
CA ARG A 128 -1.29 -5.06 5.25
C ARG A 128 -0.62 -3.73 5.57
N MET A 129 -0.42 -3.46 6.85
CA MET A 129 0.29 -2.29 7.35
C MET A 129 1.38 -2.76 8.30
N TYR A 130 2.63 -2.49 7.91
CA TYR A 130 3.82 -2.66 8.72
C TYR A 130 4.13 -1.31 9.35
N TYR A 131 4.04 -1.23 10.68
CA TYR A 131 4.30 0.01 11.39
C TYR A 131 5.77 0.09 11.82
N ALA A 132 6.29 1.32 11.89
CA ALA A 132 7.66 1.60 12.31
C ALA A 132 8.00 1.09 13.72
N ASN A 133 6.99 1.02 14.60
CA ASN A 133 7.14 0.53 15.97
C ASN A 133 7.22 -1.01 16.07
N GLY A 134 7.10 -1.74 14.95
CA GLY A 134 7.09 -3.20 14.90
C GLY A 134 5.68 -3.81 14.93
N ASP A 135 4.62 -3.02 15.10
CA ASP A 135 3.27 -3.52 14.96
C ASP A 135 3.00 -3.93 13.50
N PHE A 136 2.12 -4.91 13.33
CA PHE A 136 1.67 -5.40 12.03
C PHE A 136 0.16 -5.55 12.03
N TYR A 137 -0.51 -4.98 11.04
CA TYR A 137 -1.95 -5.19 10.83
C TYR A 137 -2.21 -5.80 9.46
N GLU A 138 -3.07 -6.81 9.41
CA GLU A 138 -3.63 -7.36 8.18
C GLU A 138 -5.15 -7.46 8.31
N GLY A 139 -5.89 -6.90 7.37
CA GLY A 139 -7.34 -6.96 7.40
C GLY A 139 -8.01 -5.99 6.46
N GLN A 140 -9.30 -5.78 6.68
CA GLN A 140 -10.08 -4.85 5.87
C GLN A 140 -9.83 -3.39 6.29
N TRP A 141 -9.92 -2.51 5.30
CA TRP A 141 -9.75 -1.07 5.40
C TRP A 141 -10.94 -0.36 4.76
N LEU A 142 -11.34 0.78 5.34
CA LEU A 142 -12.34 1.66 4.76
C LEU A 142 -11.95 3.11 5.05
N LYS A 143 -11.74 3.90 3.99
CA LYS A 143 -11.41 5.33 4.08
C LYS A 143 -10.26 5.60 5.07
N ASP A 144 -9.14 4.89 4.90
CA ASP A 144 -7.93 4.98 5.73
C ASP A 144 -8.04 4.43 7.15
N GLN A 145 -9.14 3.79 7.53
CA GLN A 145 -9.34 3.22 8.84
C GLN A 145 -9.45 1.69 8.78
N LYS A 146 -8.93 1.01 9.80
CA LYS A 146 -9.16 -0.43 10.02
C LYS A 146 -10.66 -0.67 10.15
N HIS A 147 -11.19 -1.65 9.44
CA HIS A 147 -12.62 -1.92 9.34
C HIS A 147 -12.86 -3.43 9.17
N GLY A 148 -14.09 -3.89 9.38
CA GLY A 148 -14.46 -5.28 9.10
C GLY A 148 -13.65 -6.29 9.90
N GLN A 149 -13.21 -7.39 9.29
CA GLN A 149 -12.33 -8.37 9.95
C GLN A 149 -10.86 -8.02 9.74
N GLY A 150 -10.06 -8.23 10.79
CA GLY A 150 -8.62 -8.05 10.72
C GLY A 150 -7.88 -8.52 11.97
N MET A 151 -6.58 -8.72 11.81
CA MET A 151 -5.64 -9.10 12.85
C MET A 151 -4.58 -8.01 13.03
N ILE A 152 -4.28 -7.65 14.27
CA ILE A 152 -3.10 -6.86 14.61
C ILE A 152 -2.19 -7.68 15.52
N GLN A 153 -0.92 -7.79 15.14
CA GLN A 153 0.16 -8.24 16.00
C GLN A 153 0.89 -7.00 16.51
N TYR A 154 1.07 -6.92 17.82
CA TYR A 154 1.82 -5.84 18.45
C TYR A 154 3.30 -6.22 18.53
N ALA A 155 4.18 -5.22 18.59
CA ALA A 155 5.61 -5.44 18.71
C ALA A 155 6.02 -6.24 19.96
N ASN A 156 5.20 -6.19 21.02
CA ASN A 156 5.40 -7.00 22.23
C ASN A 156 4.95 -8.47 22.08
N GLY A 157 4.49 -8.87 20.88
CA GLY A 157 4.06 -10.21 20.55
C GLY A 157 2.61 -10.54 20.91
N ASN A 158 1.91 -9.67 21.65
CA ASN A 158 0.46 -9.79 21.81
C ASN A 158 -0.22 -9.69 20.45
N TRP A 159 -1.38 -10.31 20.29
CA TRP A 159 -2.16 -10.14 19.07
C TRP A 159 -3.65 -10.04 19.35
N TYR A 160 -4.36 -9.40 18.42
CA TYR A 160 -5.81 -9.35 18.41
C TYR A 160 -6.31 -9.73 17.02
N GLU A 161 -7.28 -10.62 16.96
CA GLU A 161 -8.02 -10.97 15.74
C GLU A 161 -9.50 -10.72 15.98
N GLY A 162 -10.18 -10.06 15.05
CA GLY A 162 -11.62 -9.93 15.10
C GLY A 162 -12.13 -8.72 14.36
N SER A 163 -13.26 -8.21 14.85
CA SER A 163 -14.00 -7.16 14.18
C SER A 163 -13.45 -5.76 14.51
N TRP A 164 -13.47 -4.88 13.52
CA TRP A 164 -12.96 -3.51 13.55
C TRP A 164 -14.00 -2.54 12.99
N LYS A 165 -14.11 -1.37 13.62
CA LYS A 165 -14.93 -0.26 13.16
C LYS A 165 -14.24 1.06 13.50
N ASP A 166 -14.16 1.96 12.54
CA ASP A 166 -13.58 3.30 12.68
C ASP A 166 -12.19 3.28 13.35
N GLY A 167 -11.34 2.33 12.91
CA GLY A 167 -9.97 2.17 13.40
C GLY A 167 -9.84 1.47 14.76
N LYS A 168 -10.95 1.10 15.41
CA LYS A 168 -10.99 0.52 16.75
C LYS A 168 -11.53 -0.91 16.73
N LYS A 169 -11.07 -1.74 17.68
CA LYS A 169 -11.65 -3.07 17.94
C LYS A 169 -13.13 -2.91 18.27
N ASN A 170 -14.01 -3.60 17.57
CA ASN A 170 -15.45 -3.44 17.72
C ASN A 170 -16.18 -4.67 17.20
N GLY A 171 -16.95 -5.36 18.06
CA GLY A 171 -17.58 -6.64 17.77
C GLY A 171 -16.85 -7.81 18.43
N ASN A 172 -17.10 -9.03 17.95
CA ASN A 172 -16.43 -10.23 18.45
C ASN A 172 -14.95 -10.25 18.08
N GLY A 173 -14.12 -10.81 18.96
CA GLY A 173 -12.70 -10.98 18.72
C GLY A 173 -11.99 -11.88 19.73
N LYS A 174 -10.69 -12.04 19.52
CA LYS A 174 -9.77 -12.79 20.36
C LYS A 174 -8.55 -11.93 20.62
N PHE A 175 -8.08 -11.89 21.85
CA PHE A 175 -6.85 -11.22 22.24
C PHE A 175 -5.96 -12.22 22.95
N TYR A 176 -4.73 -12.38 22.46
CA TYR A 176 -3.75 -13.25 23.06
C TYR A 176 -2.67 -12.44 23.76
N TYR A 177 -2.47 -12.76 25.03
CA TYR A 177 -1.45 -12.21 25.91
C TYR A 177 -0.25 -13.15 25.88
N LEU A 178 0.80 -12.75 25.15
CA LEU A 178 1.98 -13.60 24.95
C LEU A 178 2.74 -13.82 26.26
N ASP A 179 2.79 -12.80 27.12
CA ASP A 179 3.49 -12.82 28.41
C ASP A 179 2.94 -13.87 29.39
N THR A 180 1.63 -14.05 29.39
CA THR A 180 0.92 -14.94 30.31
C THR A 180 0.47 -16.25 29.65
N GLY A 181 0.51 -16.33 28.31
CA GLY A 181 -0.05 -17.44 27.56
C GLY A 181 -1.58 -17.52 27.72
N GLN A 182 -2.26 -16.38 27.80
CA GLN A 182 -3.69 -16.31 28.01
C GLN A 182 -4.42 -15.84 26.75
N LEU A 183 -5.56 -16.48 26.46
CA LEU A 183 -6.47 -16.12 25.39
C LEU A 183 -7.75 -15.52 25.98
N TYR A 184 -8.03 -14.28 25.62
CA TYR A 184 -9.30 -13.62 25.90
C TYR A 184 -10.19 -13.62 24.67
N GLU A 185 -11.36 -14.25 24.73
CA GLU A 185 -12.36 -14.26 23.67
C GLU A 185 -13.61 -13.50 24.13
N GLY A 186 -14.08 -12.52 23.38
CA GLY A 186 -15.17 -11.67 23.87
C GLY A 186 -15.76 -10.69 22.87
N TYR A 187 -16.36 -9.63 23.40
CA TYR A 187 -16.96 -8.55 22.64
C TYR A 187 -16.32 -7.19 22.98
N TRP A 188 -15.94 -6.42 21.95
CA TRP A 188 -15.33 -5.11 22.08
C TRP A 188 -16.26 -4.00 21.62
N VAL A 189 -16.21 -2.86 22.31
CA VAL A 189 -16.88 -1.63 21.89
C VAL A 189 -15.86 -0.50 21.94
N ASN A 190 -15.59 0.12 20.79
CA ASN A 190 -14.70 1.28 20.65
C ASN A 190 -13.30 1.07 21.25
N GLY A 191 -12.74 -0.14 21.09
CA GLY A 191 -11.41 -0.49 21.58
C GLY A 191 -11.38 -1.12 22.96
N THR A 192 -12.49 -1.10 23.71
CA THR A 192 -12.56 -1.63 25.08
C THR A 192 -13.35 -2.94 25.10
N ALA A 193 -12.78 -3.97 25.71
CA ALA A 193 -13.47 -5.24 25.97
C ALA A 193 -14.64 -5.02 26.94
N LYS A 194 -15.81 -5.60 26.66
CA LYS A 194 -17.02 -5.46 27.49
C LYS A 194 -17.39 -6.72 28.25
N CYS A 195 -17.30 -7.86 27.59
CA CYS A 195 -17.51 -9.18 28.18
C CYS A 195 -16.72 -10.22 27.39
N GLY A 196 -16.41 -11.34 28.02
CA GLY A 196 -15.62 -12.41 27.41
C GLY A 196 -15.15 -13.44 28.41
N THR A 197 -14.49 -14.46 27.89
CA THR A 197 -13.88 -15.55 28.65
C THR A 197 -12.38 -15.44 28.52
N LEU A 198 -11.66 -15.55 29.63
CA LEU A 198 -10.22 -15.68 29.67
C LEU A 198 -9.86 -17.15 29.90
N SER A 199 -9.02 -17.71 29.04
CA SER A 199 -8.59 -19.11 29.09
C SER A 199 -7.07 -19.17 29.06
N ASP A 200 -6.48 -20.03 29.90
CA ASP A 200 -5.05 -20.33 29.84
C ASP A 200 -4.80 -21.29 28.66
N CYS A 201 -3.92 -20.93 27.73
CA CYS A 201 -3.50 -21.80 26.63
C CYS A 201 -2.05 -22.22 26.82
N GLY A 202 -1.84 -23.51 27.15
CA GLY A 202 -0.51 -24.14 27.11
C GLY A 202 0.24 -24.28 28.44
N ARG A 203 -0.38 -24.87 29.48
CA ARG A 203 0.38 -25.49 30.60
C ARG A 203 0.50 -27.02 30.53
N ASP A 204 -0.14 -27.67 29.57
CA ASP A 204 -0.24 -29.14 29.59
C ASP A 204 0.92 -29.85 28.88
N HIS A 205 1.83 -29.12 28.23
CA HIS A 205 2.95 -29.67 27.45
C HIS A 205 4.29 -28.99 27.78
N ALA A 206 4.50 -28.55 29.03
CA ALA A 206 5.85 -28.23 29.48
C ALA A 206 6.64 -29.55 29.59
N PRO A 207 7.70 -29.79 28.80
CA PRO A 207 8.55 -30.95 28.99
C PRO A 207 9.38 -30.72 30.28
N ARG A 208 8.77 -31.08 31.41
CA ARG A 208 9.30 -31.08 32.78
C ARG A 208 9.31 -29.71 33.48
N PRO A 209 9.07 -29.67 34.81
CA PRO A 209 9.22 -28.46 35.60
C PRO A 209 10.67 -27.97 35.56
N THR A 210 10.86 -26.65 35.53
CA THR A 210 12.17 -25.99 35.67
C THR A 210 12.84 -26.45 36.96
N ASN A 211 13.92 -27.22 36.83
CA ASN A 211 14.78 -27.55 37.95
C ASN A 211 15.63 -26.30 38.26
N ASN A 212 15.42 -25.69 39.42
CA ASN A 212 16.31 -24.65 39.94
C ASN A 212 17.62 -25.31 40.39
N GLY A 213 18.49 -25.61 39.44
CA GLY A 213 19.80 -26.19 39.68
C GLY A 213 20.76 -25.70 38.61
N SER A 214 21.76 -24.97 39.05
CA SER A 214 22.94 -24.51 38.31
C SER A 214 23.38 -25.49 37.23
N ASP A 215 23.36 -25.08 35.95
CA ASP A 215 24.29 -25.60 34.94
C ASP A 215 24.43 -24.65 33.73
N ASN A 216 25.63 -24.71 33.16
CA ASN A 216 26.37 -23.79 32.29
C ASN A 216 25.71 -23.49 30.91
N PRO A 217 25.87 -22.29 30.31
CA PRO A 217 25.13 -21.90 29.11
C PRO A 217 25.92 -22.18 27.84
N LEU A 218 26.06 -23.44 27.41
CA LEU A 218 26.57 -23.77 26.07
C LEU A 218 26.10 -25.16 25.64
N SER A 219 24.86 -25.28 25.14
CA SER A 219 24.47 -26.24 24.08
C SER A 219 22.95 -26.30 23.89
N TYR A 220 22.41 -25.58 22.90
CA TYR A 220 21.45 -26.16 21.94
C TYR A 220 21.14 -25.16 20.82
N TYR A 221 22.08 -25.02 19.88
CA TYR A 221 21.73 -24.64 18.52
C TYR A 221 21.24 -25.91 17.82
N GLY A 222 19.98 -25.96 17.38
CA GLY A 222 19.54 -27.05 16.51
C GLY A 222 18.02 -27.22 16.38
N GLN A 223 17.53 -26.96 15.16
CA GLN A 223 16.28 -27.45 14.57
C GLN A 223 14.97 -26.70 14.88
N PHE A 224 14.78 -25.56 14.21
CA PHE A 224 13.44 -25.18 13.74
C PHE A 224 13.26 -25.74 12.32
N THR A 225 12.58 -26.87 12.20
CA THR A 225 12.07 -27.34 10.93
C THR A 225 10.79 -26.59 10.59
N THR A 226 10.85 -25.90 9.46
CA THR A 226 9.75 -25.30 8.72
C THR A 226 8.56 -26.27 8.63
N THR A 227 7.42 -25.93 9.22
CA THR A 227 6.13 -26.48 8.79
C THR A 227 5.31 -25.35 8.18
N ALA A 228 5.11 -25.49 6.89
CA ALA A 228 4.47 -24.55 6.00
C ALA A 228 2.98 -24.41 6.32
N PHE A 229 2.52 -23.18 6.52
CA PHE A 229 1.11 -22.83 6.31
C PHE A 229 0.85 -22.79 4.81
N GLY A 230 0.12 -23.78 4.31
CA GLY A 230 -0.26 -23.91 2.92
C GLY A 230 -1.23 -22.80 2.49
N PHE A 231 -0.74 -21.91 1.63
CA PHE A 231 -1.59 -21.15 0.72
C PHE A 231 -1.98 -22.06 -0.44
N LYS A 232 -3.26 -22.42 -0.54
CA LYS A 232 -3.87 -22.80 -1.81
C LYS A 232 -4.30 -21.51 -2.50
N VAL A 233 -3.55 -21.11 -3.52
CA VAL A 233 -4.08 -20.31 -4.62
C VAL A 233 -4.66 -21.31 -5.63
N SER A 234 -5.80 -20.95 -6.22
CA SER A 234 -6.59 -21.66 -7.23
C SER A 234 -5.81 -22.55 -8.19
#